data_AF-A0A2U2B9P8-F1
#
_entry.id   AF-A0A2U2B9P8-F1
#
_cell.length_a   1.000
_cell.length_b   1.000
_cell.length_c   1.000
_cell.angle_alpha   90.00
_cell.angle_beta   90.00
_cell.angle_gamma   90.00
#
_symmetry.space_group_name_H-M   'P 1'
#
loop_
_entity.id
_entity.type
_entity.pdbx_description
1 polymer ?
#
loop_
_entity_poly.entity_id
_entity_poly.type
_entity_poly.pdbx_seq_one_letter_code
_entity_poly.pdbx_strand_id
1 'polypeptide(L)' 'MRNTYRIIWSDEALKNLKNIIEYLERYWSEKEIENFAQLLDKHLDLLQENPLLFPKDPKYFN' A
#
# COMPACT_ATOMS: atom_id res chain seq x y z
N MET A 1 -6.63 3.96 -19.70
CA MET A 1 -8.00 4.20 -19.16
C MET A 1 -7.86 5.16 -17.99
N ARG A 2 -8.84 6.04 -17.76
CA ARG A 2 -8.70 7.18 -16.84
C ARG A 2 -8.59 6.67 -15.39
N ASN A 3 -7.48 6.94 -14.72
CA ASN A 3 -7.38 6.90 -13.25
C ASN A 3 -8.47 7.82 -12.69
N THR A 4 -9.48 7.26 -12.05
CA THR A 4 -10.66 8.01 -11.59
C THR A 4 -10.41 8.70 -10.25
N TYR A 5 -9.58 8.11 -9.39
CA TYR A 5 -9.17 8.69 -8.11
C TYR A 5 -7.65 8.89 -8.03
N ARG A 6 -7.21 9.72 -7.08
CA ARG A 6 -5.79 9.96 -6.79
C ARG A 6 -5.48 9.43 -5.40
N ILE A 7 -4.40 8.65 -5.29
CA ILE A 7 -3.84 8.27 -3.99
C ILE A 7 -3.08 9.45 -3.40
N ILE A 8 -3.37 9.76 -2.14
CA ILE A 8 -2.67 10.78 -1.36
C ILE A 8 -2.08 10.06 -0.15
N TRP A 9 -0.76 10.17 0.00
CA TRP A 9 -0.04 9.60 1.14
C TRP A 9 0.09 10.64 2.24
N SER A 10 -0.14 10.24 3.49
CA SER A 10 0.27 11.03 4.64
C SER A 10 1.78 10.88 4.88
N ASP A 11 2.39 11.87 5.54
CA ASP A 11 3.80 11.79 5.94
C ASP A 11 4.09 10.56 6.81
N GLU A 12 3.13 10.20 7.68
CA GLU A 12 3.22 8.98 8.49
C GLU A 12 3.22 7.71 7.63
N ALA A 13 2.36 7.64 6.60
CA ALA A 13 2.32 6.48 5.71
C ALA A 13 3.61 6.34 4.90
N LEU A 14 4.20 7.45 4.44
CA LEU A 14 5.51 7.45 3.77
C LEU A 14 6.63 7.00 4.72
N LYS A 15 6.63 7.49 5.96
CA LYS A 15 7.57 7.06 7.00
C LYS A 15 7.44 5.57 7.30
N ASN A 16 6.22 5.06 7.41
CA ASN A 16 5.96 3.65 7.65
C ASN A 16 6.44 2.78 6.48
N LEU A 17 6.16 3.18 5.24
CA LEU A 17 6.66 2.47 4.05
C LEU A 17 8.18 2.42 4.06
N LYS A 18 8.86 3.54 4.35
CA LYS A 18 10.32 3.57 4.47
C LYS A 18 10.83 2.59 5.52
N ASN A 19 10.24 2.57 6.72
CA ASN A 19 10.65 1.63 7.78
C ASN A 19 10.45 0.16 7.38
N ILE A 20 9.39 -0.15 6.63
CA ILE A 20 9.14 -1.50 6.11
C ILE A 20 10.22 -1.89 5.11
N ILE A 21 10.57 -1.00 4.17
CA ILE A 21 11.64 -1.25 3.19
C ILE A 21 12.99 -1.44 3.90
N GLU A 22 13.35 -0.57 4.84
CA GLU A 22 14.60 -0.70 5.62
C GLU A 22 14.68 -2.03 6.39
N TYR A 23 13.55 -2.53 6.90
CA TYR A 23 13.48 -3.84 7.54
C TYR A 23 13.69 -4.96 6.51
N LEU A 24 13.02 -4.90 5.36
CA LEU A 24 13.18 -5.91 4.31
C LEU A 24 14.62 -5.95 3.78
N GLU A 25 15.24 -4.81 3.51
CA GLU A 25 16.64 -4.69 3.07
C GLU A 25 17.63 -5.30 4.07
N ARG A 26 17.33 -5.26 5.36
CA ARG A 26 18.20 -5.82 6.40
C ARG A 26 18.08 -7.33 6.57
N TYR A 27 16.90 -7.90 6.33
CA TYR A 27 16.58 -9.27 6.76
C TYR A 27 16.14 -10.20 5.63
N TRP A 28 15.86 -9.68 4.43
CA TRP A 28 15.29 -10.43 3.32
C TRP A 28 16.10 -10.23 2.04
N SER A 29 15.89 -11.08 1.05
CA SER A 29 16.58 -10.93 -0.23
C SER A 29 15.88 -9.90 -1.11
N GLU A 30 16.59 -9.44 -2.13
CA GLU A 30 16.08 -8.54 -3.16
C GLU A 30 14.77 -9.06 -3.78
N LYS A 31 14.65 -10.39 -3.97
CA LYS A 31 13.45 -11.01 -4.50
C LYS A 31 12.23 -10.78 -3.60
N GLU A 32 12.36 -10.83 -2.28
CA GLU A 32 11.22 -10.55 -1.40
C GLU A 32 10.86 -9.07 -1.37
N ILE A 33 11.83 -8.18 -1.53
CA ILE A 33 11.59 -6.73 -1.65
C ILE A 33 10.81 -6.43 -2.93
N GLU A 34 11.22 -7.01 -4.06
CA GLU A 34 10.51 -6.90 -5.34
C GLU A 34 9.08 -7.43 -5.25
N ASN A 35 8.89 -8.61 -4.63
CA ASN A 35 7.56 -9.18 -4.44
C ASN A 35 6.68 -8.28 -3.58
N PHE A 36 7.22 -7.67 -2.53
CA PHE A 36 6.50 -6.70 -1.70
C PHE A 36 6.06 -5.48 -2.51
N ALA A 37 6.97 -4.89 -3.29
CA ALA A 37 6.67 -3.73 -4.13
C ALA A 37 5.57 -4.05 -5.15
N GLN A 38 5.68 -5.17 -5.86
CA GLN A 38 4.67 -5.60 -6.84
C GLN A 38 3.30 -5.85 -6.19
N LEU A 39 3.28 -6.43 -4.99
CA LEU A 39 2.03 -6.65 -4.27
C LEU A 39 1.40 -5.34 -3.82
N LEU A 40 2.20 -4.39 -3.31
CA LEU A 40 1.74 -3.08 -2.90
C LEU A 40 1.15 -2.32 -4.09
N ASP A 41 1.86 -2.23 -5.20
CA ASP A 41 1.40 -1.54 -6.42
C ASP A 41 0.06 -2.10 -6.91
N LYS A 42 -0.08 -3.42 -6.95
CA LYS A 42 -1.35 -4.07 -7.31
C LYS A 42 -2.51 -3.64 -6.41
N HIS A 43 -2.28 -3.50 -5.10
CA HIS A 43 -3.33 -3.06 -4.17
C HIS A 43 -3.66 -1.58 -4.34
N LEU A 44 -2.66 -0.74 -4.61
CA LEU A 44 -2.85 0.68 -4.90
C LEU A 44 -3.65 0.89 -6.19
N ASP A 45 -3.35 0.13 -7.24
CA ASP A 45 -4.10 0.16 -8.50
C ASP A 45 -5.58 -0.20 -8.27
N LEU A 46 -5.84 -1.28 -7.53
CA LEU A 46 -7.20 -1.70 -7.18
C LEU A 46 -7.94 -0.63 -6.35
N LEU A 47 -7.26 0.01 -5.39
CA LEU A 47 -7.83 1.11 -4.59
C LEU A 47 -8.16 2.32 -5.46
N GLN A 48 -7.30 2.63 -6.43
CA GLN A 48 -7.46 3.78 -7.31
C GLN A 48 -8.64 3.60 -8.26
N GLU A 49 -8.88 2.37 -8.72
CA GLU A 49 -10.03 2.02 -9.56
C GLU A 49 -11.32 1.91 -8.74
N ASN A 50 -11.25 1.37 -7.51
CA ASN A 50 -12.40 1.14 -6.64
C ASN A 50 -12.07 1.44 -5.16
N PRO A 51 -12.26 2.70 -4.69
CA PRO A 51 -11.94 3.09 -3.31
C PRO A 51 -12.75 2.37 -2.22
N LEU A 52 -13.85 1.70 -2.57
CA LEU A 52 -14.71 0.96 -1.65
C LEU A 52 -14.50 -0.57 -1.74
N LEU A 53 -13.46 -1.01 -2.45
CA LEU A 53 -13.16 -2.44 -2.65
C LEU A 53 -12.90 -3.18 -1.34
N PHE A 54 -12.21 -2.55 -0.41
CA PHE A 54 -11.82 -3.17 0.86
C PHE A 54 -12.90 -2.93 1.93
N PRO A 55 -13.16 -3.93 2.78
CA PRO A 55 -14.16 -3.80 3.83
C PRO A 55 -13.78 -2.68 4.79
N LYS A 56 -14.78 -1.88 5.15
CA LYS A 56 -14.70 -0.93 6.24
C LYS A 56 -14.51 -1.68 7.57
N ASP A 57 -13.67 -1.14 8.45
CA ASP A 57 -13.50 -1.70 9.79
C ASP A 57 -14.80 -1.48 10.61
N PRO A 58 -15.48 -2.55 11.06
CA PRO A 58 -16.74 -2.46 11.80
C PRO A 58 -16.66 -1.60 13.08
N LYS A 59 -15.48 -1.45 13.67
CA LYS A 59 -15.26 -0.71 14.93
C LYS A 59 -15.55 0.79 14.81
N TYR A 60 -15.50 1.36 13.60
CA TYR A 60 -15.61 2.79 13.38
C TYR A 60 -16.97 3.26 12.82
N PHE A 61 -18.01 2.39 12.88
CA PHE A 61 -19.34 2.68 12.33
C PHE A 61 -20.51 2.54 13.33
N ASN A 62 -20.23 2.45 14.64
CA ASN A 62 -21.24 2.48 15.72
C ASN A 62 -21.08 3.71 16.61
#